data_AF-A0A258P7K2-F1
#
_entry.id   AF-A0A258P7K2-F1
#
_cell.length_a   1.000
_cell.length_b   1.000
_cell.length_c   1.000
_cell.angle_alpha   90.00
_cell.angle_beta   90.00
_cell.angle_gamma   90.00
#
_symmetry.space_group_name_H-M   'P 1'
#
loop_
_entity.id
_entity.type
_entity.pdbx_description
1 polymer ?
#
loop_
_entity_poly.entity_id
_entity_poly.type
_entity_poly.pdbx_seq_one_letter_code
_entity_poly.pdbx_strand_id
1 'polypeptide(L)'
;MDVPFHKSGLSMLSFLRIGRKSEIKDFAVDLADQIAKRYPPALDSQPGKRPSVNRLTRITEDACIKAVEFHDRHKLGWLSRARLGNDFRWALAELGYTKEFVDFATEAVIVHISRKR
;
A
#
# COMPACT_ATOMS: atom_id res chain seq x y z
N MET A 1 56.07 3.14 0.45
CA MET A 1 55.28 4.27 -0.08
C MET A 1 53.92 3.74 -0.48
N ASP A 2 52.91 4.24 0.22
CA ASP A 2 51.50 3.87 0.15
C ASP A 2 50.84 4.10 -1.21
N VAL A 3 49.94 3.19 -1.56
CA VAL A 3 48.70 3.56 -2.24
C VAL A 3 47.53 2.87 -1.52
N PRO A 4 46.71 3.59 -0.75
CA PRO A 4 45.58 2.99 -0.07
C PRO A 4 44.42 2.79 -1.05
N PHE A 5 43.98 1.55 -1.12
CA PHE A 5 42.75 1.13 -1.79
C PHE A 5 41.55 1.74 -1.05
N HIS A 6 40.97 2.82 -1.58
CA HIS A 6 39.75 3.42 -1.03
C HIS A 6 38.53 2.56 -1.38
N LYS A 7 38.09 1.71 -0.45
CA LYS A 7 36.81 1.01 -0.55
C LYS A 7 35.66 1.98 -0.23
N SER A 8 35.00 2.42 -1.30
CA SER A 8 33.54 2.67 -1.41
C SER A 8 32.79 2.98 -0.11
N GLY A 9 32.55 4.26 0.16
CA GLY A 9 31.59 4.72 1.16
C GLY A 9 30.15 4.50 0.70
N LEU A 10 29.55 3.37 1.05
CA LEU A 10 28.11 3.18 0.95
C LEU A 10 27.45 4.03 2.06
N SER A 11 26.92 5.19 1.68
CA SER A 11 26.32 6.17 2.61
C SER A 11 25.24 5.53 3.49
N MET A 12 25.25 5.82 4.79
CA MET A 12 24.22 5.42 5.76
C MET A 12 22.79 5.82 5.31
N LEU A 13 22.67 6.87 4.48
CA LEU A 13 21.41 7.32 3.88
C LEU A 13 20.86 6.35 2.82
N SER A 14 21.73 5.60 2.12
CA SER A 14 21.34 4.60 1.12
C SER A 14 20.68 3.39 1.77
N PHE A 15 21.21 2.93 2.90
CA PHE A 15 20.65 1.83 3.68
C PHE A 15 19.28 2.18 4.27
N LEU A 16 19.12 3.38 4.83
CA LEU A 16 17.84 3.86 5.36
C LEU A 16 16.75 3.95 4.27
N ARG A 17 17.14 4.27 3.03
CA ARG A 17 16.23 4.38 1.88
C ARG A 17 15.77 3.03 1.35
N ILE A 18 16.63 2.00 1.38
CA ILE A 18 16.29 0.65 0.94
C ILE A 18 15.29 0.00 1.91
N GLY A 19 15.52 0.12 3.23
CA GLY A 19 14.63 -0.45 4.26
C GLY A 19 13.22 0.16 4.24
N ARG A 20 13.09 1.48 3.99
CA ARG A 20 11.78 2.13 3.85
C ARG A 20 11.00 1.64 2.62
N LYS A 21 11.68 1.28 1.54
CA LYS A 21 11.02 0.81 0.31
C LYS A 21 10.39 -0.55 0.51
N SER A 22 11.10 -1.48 1.15
CA SER A 22 10.54 -2.81 1.47
C SER A 22 9.37 -2.67 2.44
N GLU A 23 9.50 -1.84 3.49
CA GLU A 23 8.43 -1.65 4.47
C GLU A 23 7.11 -1.12 3.87
N ILE A 24 7.17 -0.15 2.95
CA ILE A 24 5.97 0.35 2.27
C ILE A 24 5.33 -0.74 1.41
N LYS A 25 6.16 -1.51 0.69
CA LYS A 25 5.67 -2.61 -0.15
C LYS A 25 5.02 -3.70 0.69
N ASP A 26 5.68 -4.12 1.76
CA ASP A 26 5.20 -5.17 2.66
C ASP A 26 3.88 -4.75 3.31
N PHE A 27 3.78 -3.50 3.76
CA PHE A 27 2.52 -2.94 4.25
C PHE A 27 1.42 -2.93 3.18
N ALA A 28 1.75 -2.56 1.94
CA ALA A 28 0.78 -2.53 0.85
C ALA A 28 0.22 -3.93 0.52
N VAL A 29 1.08 -4.95 0.52
CA VAL A 29 0.68 -6.35 0.32
C VAL A 29 -0.20 -6.82 1.49
N ASP A 30 0.22 -6.59 2.72
CA ASP A 30 -0.56 -6.96 3.91
C ASP A 30 -1.94 -6.27 3.92
N LEU A 31 -2.01 -5.00 3.52
CA LEU A 31 -3.28 -4.27 3.42
C LEU A 31 -4.22 -4.91 2.39
N ALA A 32 -3.70 -5.34 1.23
CA ALA A 32 -4.48 -6.03 0.21
C ALA A 32 -4.95 -7.41 0.71
N ASP A 33 -4.08 -8.18 1.38
CA ASP A 33 -4.42 -9.47 1.97
C ASP A 33 -5.51 -9.35 3.04
N GLN A 34 -5.50 -8.28 3.83
CA GLN A 34 -6.55 -8.01 4.81
C GLN A 34 -7.91 -7.70 4.17
N ILE A 35 -7.94 -7.11 2.98
CA ILE A 35 -9.17 -6.97 2.19
C ILE A 35 -9.59 -8.34 1.69
N ALA A 36 -8.69 -9.11 1.07
CA ALA A 36 -8.98 -10.43 0.53
C ALA A 36 -9.54 -11.43 1.54
N LYS A 37 -9.06 -11.39 2.79
CA LYS A 37 -9.60 -12.20 3.89
C LYS A 37 -11.10 -11.96 4.15
N ARG A 38 -11.61 -10.76 3.85
CA ARG A 38 -12.99 -10.34 4.16
C ARG A 38 -13.87 -10.19 2.92
N TYR A 39 -13.24 -9.99 1.78
CA TYR A 39 -13.85 -9.86 0.47
C TYR A 39 -12.99 -10.63 -0.57
N PRO A 40 -13.15 -11.94 -0.72
CA PRO A 40 -12.35 -12.71 -1.67
C PRO A 40 -12.49 -12.19 -3.12
N PRO A 41 -11.41 -12.14 -3.92
CA PRO A 41 -11.41 -11.58 -5.27
C PRO A 41 -12.39 -12.29 -6.22
N ALA A 42 -12.65 -13.59 -6.00
CA ALA A 42 -13.65 -14.34 -6.77
C ALA A 42 -15.09 -13.77 -6.68
N LEU A 43 -15.42 -13.05 -5.61
CA LEU A 43 -16.72 -12.39 -5.43
C LEU A 43 -16.82 -11.08 -6.21
N ASP A 44 -15.70 -10.41 -6.47
CA ASP A 44 -15.67 -9.11 -7.15
C ASP A 44 -16.04 -9.23 -8.63
N SER A 45 -15.64 -10.33 -9.27
CA SER A 45 -16.00 -10.64 -10.65
C SER A 45 -17.42 -11.19 -10.82
N GLN A 46 -18.16 -11.40 -9.73
CA GLN A 46 -19.51 -12.00 -9.74
C GLN A 46 -20.53 -11.03 -9.11
N PRO A 47 -21.19 -10.15 -9.90
CA PRO A 47 -22.08 -9.12 -9.37
C PRO A 47 -23.14 -9.62 -8.38
N GLY A 48 -23.75 -10.79 -8.62
CA GLY A 48 -24.74 -11.39 -7.73
C GLY A 48 -24.19 -11.98 -6.42
N LYS A 49 -22.86 -12.01 -6.24
CA LYS A 49 -22.20 -12.50 -5.02
C LYS A 49 -21.33 -11.43 -4.35
N ARG A 50 -21.30 -10.21 -4.89
CA ARG A 50 -20.64 -9.08 -4.23
C ARG A 50 -21.29 -8.83 -2.88
N PRO A 51 -20.51 -8.51 -1.82
CA PRO A 51 -21.05 -8.05 -0.56
C PRO A 51 -21.99 -6.85 -0.75
N SER A 52 -22.86 -6.61 0.23
CA SER A 52 -23.63 -5.37 0.27
C SER A 52 -22.69 -4.16 0.28
N VAL A 53 -23.17 -3.03 -0.28
CA VAL A 53 -22.42 -1.76 -0.31
C VAL A 53 -21.90 -1.41 1.09
N ASN A 54 -22.74 -1.48 2.12
CA ASN A 54 -22.33 -1.19 3.51
C ASN A 54 -21.17 -2.07 3.99
N ARG A 55 -21.14 -3.36 3.62
CA ARG A 55 -20.04 -4.26 4.00
C ARG A 55 -18.77 -3.91 3.24
N LEU A 56 -18.87 -3.61 1.95
CA LEU A 56 -17.73 -3.21 1.13
C LEU A 56 -17.13 -1.88 1.60
N THR A 57 -18.00 -0.92 1.95
CA THR A 57 -17.61 0.36 2.56
C THR A 57 -16.81 0.13 3.84
N ARG A 58 -17.31 -0.67 4.80
CA ARG A 58 -16.59 -0.96 6.04
C ARG A 58 -15.22 -1.61 5.82
N ILE A 59 -15.14 -2.58 4.91
CA ILE A 59 -13.86 -3.24 4.58
C ILE A 59 -12.85 -2.22 4.05
N THR A 60 -13.31 -1.29 3.22
CA THR A 60 -12.46 -0.25 2.62
C THR A 60 -12.10 0.84 3.64
N GLU A 61 -13.03 1.26 4.48
CA GLU A 61 -12.80 2.21 5.58
C GLU A 61 -11.75 1.68 6.57
N ASP A 62 -11.82 0.41 6.95
CA ASP A 62 -10.80 -0.22 7.80
C ASP A 62 -9.41 -0.17 7.15
N ALA A 63 -9.32 -0.37 5.83
CA ALA A 63 -8.07 -0.26 5.11
C ALA A 63 -7.54 1.19 5.10
N CYS A 64 -8.43 2.17 4.91
CA CYS A 64 -8.10 3.59 4.99
C CYS A 64 -7.58 3.99 6.37
N ILE A 65 -8.22 3.51 7.45
CA ILE A 65 -7.78 3.78 8.83
C ILE A 65 -6.35 3.27 9.03
N LYS A 66 -6.07 2.02 8.65
CA LYS A 66 -4.72 1.44 8.78
C LYS A 66 -3.68 2.16 7.93
N ALA A 67 -4.06 2.60 6.72
CA ALA A 67 -3.18 3.41 5.88
C ALA A 67 -2.86 4.77 6.51
N VAL A 68 -3.83 5.41 7.17
CA VAL A 68 -3.62 6.66 7.92
C VAL A 68 -2.71 6.44 9.13
N GLU A 69 -2.91 5.37 9.89
CA GLU A 69 -2.03 5.02 11.02
C GLU A 69 -0.59 4.77 10.56
N PHE A 70 -0.42 4.01 9.48
CA PHE A 70 0.90 3.78 8.87
C PHE A 70 1.51 5.09 8.35
N HIS A 71 0.70 5.95 7.72
CA HIS A 71 1.14 7.28 7.31
C HIS A 71 1.65 8.12 8.49
N ASP A 72 0.90 8.16 9.58
CA ASP A 72 1.20 8.94 10.77
C ASP A 72 2.44 8.42 11.52
N ARG A 73 2.62 7.09 11.58
CA ARG A 73 3.79 6.46 12.21
C ARG A 73 5.06 6.67 11.39
N HIS A 74 5.00 6.50 10.08
CA HIS A 74 6.19 6.52 9.21
C HIS A 74 6.42 7.88 8.53
N LYS A 75 5.56 8.87 8.77
CA LYS A 75 5.61 10.24 8.22
C LYS A 75 5.82 10.22 6.70
N LEU A 76 4.92 9.54 5.98
CA LEU A 76 5.12 9.33 4.54
C LEU A 76 5.07 10.65 3.76
N GLY A 77 6.19 11.01 3.14
CA GLY A 77 6.24 12.11 2.16
C GLY A 77 5.46 11.78 0.88
N TRP A 78 5.38 12.75 -0.04
CA TRP A 78 4.67 12.61 -1.33
C TRP A 78 5.09 11.36 -2.12
N LEU A 79 6.39 11.14 -2.31
CA LEU A 79 6.91 9.98 -3.04
C LEU A 79 6.57 8.65 -2.36
N SER A 80 6.60 8.61 -1.03
CA SER A 80 6.25 7.42 -0.26
C SER A 80 4.75 7.11 -0.34
N ARG A 81 3.89 8.14 -0.35
CA ARG A 81 2.45 7.98 -0.56
C ARG A 81 2.14 7.46 -1.96
N ALA A 82 2.77 8.03 -2.99
CA ALA A 82 2.63 7.54 -4.36
C ALA A 82 3.10 6.09 -4.51
N ARG A 83 4.20 5.72 -3.85
CA ARG A 83 4.68 4.33 -3.79
C ARG A 83 3.67 3.41 -3.13
N LEU A 84 3.13 3.79 -1.96
CA LEU A 84 2.10 3.01 -1.27
C LEU A 84 0.89 2.76 -2.18
N GLY A 85 0.39 3.79 -2.86
CA GLY A 85 -0.72 3.64 -3.80
C GLY A 85 -0.43 2.68 -4.93
N ASN A 86 0.77 2.78 -5.54
CA ASN A 86 1.17 1.87 -6.61
C ASN A 86 1.32 0.43 -6.11
N ASP A 87 2.10 0.21 -5.05
CA ASP A 87 2.35 -1.14 -4.53
C ASP A 87 1.02 -1.80 -4.09
N PHE A 88 0.09 -1.04 -3.50
CA PHE A 88 -1.24 -1.51 -3.09
C PHE A 88 -2.14 -1.84 -4.30
N ARG A 89 -2.16 -0.96 -5.30
CA ARG A 89 -2.87 -1.18 -6.56
C ARG A 89 -2.43 -2.48 -7.24
N TRP A 90 -1.12 -2.72 -7.28
CA TRP A 90 -0.54 -3.93 -7.88
C TRP A 90 -0.89 -5.17 -7.07
N ALA A 91 -0.78 -5.10 -5.73
CA ALA A 91 -1.15 -6.22 -4.87
C ALA A 91 -2.62 -6.65 -5.07
N LEU A 92 -3.56 -5.69 -5.15
CA LEU A 92 -4.97 -6.02 -5.45
C LEU A 92 -5.14 -6.60 -6.87
N ALA A 93 -4.45 -6.05 -7.87
CA ALA A 93 -4.53 -6.58 -9.23
C ALA A 93 -4.00 -8.01 -9.33
N GLU A 94 -2.88 -8.31 -8.67
CA GLU A 94 -2.26 -9.65 -8.62
C GLU A 94 -3.14 -10.67 -7.88
N LEU A 95 -3.91 -10.22 -6.88
CA LEU A 95 -4.95 -11.05 -6.24
C LEU A 95 -6.14 -11.37 -7.15
N GLY A 96 -6.29 -10.66 -8.28
CA GLY A 96 -7.33 -10.91 -9.27
C GLY A 96 -8.60 -10.07 -9.09
N TYR A 97 -8.53 -8.95 -8.38
CA TYR A 97 -9.65 -8.00 -8.33
C TYR A 97 -9.89 -7.31 -9.67
N THR A 98 -11.14 -6.93 -9.93
CA THR A 98 -11.49 -6.15 -11.11
C THR A 98 -10.83 -4.77 -11.06
N LYS A 99 -10.52 -4.22 -12.23
CA LYS A 99 -9.96 -2.85 -12.35
C LYS A 99 -10.82 -1.81 -11.62
N GLU A 100 -12.14 -1.96 -11.67
CA GLU A 100 -13.11 -1.09 -10.99
C GLU A 100 -12.83 -1.03 -9.48
N PHE A 101 -12.77 -2.19 -8.82
CA PHE A 101 -12.50 -2.24 -7.38
C PHE A 101 -11.07 -1.80 -7.04
N VAL A 102 -10.08 -2.18 -7.86
CA VAL A 102 -8.68 -1.75 -7.67
C VAL A 102 -8.56 -0.23 -7.70
N ASP A 103 -9.18 0.43 -8.69
CA ASP A 103 -9.17 1.89 -8.80
C ASP A 103 -9.84 2.54 -7.59
N PHE A 104 -11.05 2.08 -7.24
CA PHE A 104 -11.82 2.58 -6.11
C PHE A 104 -11.06 2.47 -4.77
N ALA A 105 -10.57 1.28 -4.44
CA ALA A 105 -9.88 1.05 -3.16
C ALA A 105 -8.57 1.84 -3.07
N THR A 106 -7.83 1.94 -4.17
CA THR A 106 -6.58 2.71 -4.22
C THR A 106 -6.84 4.20 -4.04
N GLU A 107 -7.84 4.75 -4.73
CA GLU A 107 -8.23 6.16 -4.58
C GLU A 107 -8.66 6.46 -3.14
N ALA A 108 -9.51 5.61 -2.56
CA ALA A 108 -9.96 5.77 -1.18
C ALA A 108 -8.76 5.87 -0.23
N VAL A 109 -7.80 4.95 -0.32
CA VAL A 109 -6.59 4.96 0.53
C VAL A 109 -5.78 6.24 0.32
N ILE A 110 -5.48 6.61 -0.94
CA ILE A 110 -4.64 7.78 -1.25
C ILE A 110 -5.30 9.09 -0.79
N VAL A 111 -6.61 9.24 -0.99
CA VAL A 111 -7.36 10.40 -0.54
C VAL A 111 -7.28 10.52 0.99
N HIS A 112 -7.52 9.43 1.73
CA HIS A 112 -7.52 9.46 3.20
C HIS A 112 -6.15 9.82 3.79
N ILE A 113 -5.05 9.27 3.25
CA ILE A 113 -3.70 9.61 3.73
C ILE A 113 -3.20 10.97 3.22
N SER A 114 -3.92 11.62 2.30
CA SER A 114 -3.54 12.91 1.73
C SER A 114 -4.34 14.09 2.29
N ARG A 115 -5.41 13.81 3.04
CA ARG A 115 -6.16 14.84 3.77
C ARG A 115 -5.24 15.53 4.77
N LYS A 116 -5.20 16.85 4.70
CA LYS A 116 -4.52 17.69 5.68
C LYS A 116 -5.32 17.61 6.98
N ARG A 117 -4.70 17.17 8.08
CA ARG A 117 -5.28 17.32 9.41
C ARG A 117 -5.19 18.77 9.86
#